data_AF-A0A0N5AJ00-F1
#
_entry.id   AF-A0A0N5AJ00-F1
#
_cell.length_a   1.000
_cell.length_b   1.000
_cell.length_c   1.000
_cell.angle_alpha   90.00
_cell.angle_beta   90.00
_cell.angle_gamma   90.00
#
_symmetry.space_group_name_H-M   'P 1'
#
loop_
_entity.id
_entity.type
_entity.pdbx_description
1 polymer ?
#
loop_
_entity_poly.entity_id
_entity_poly.type
_entity_poly.pdbx_seq_one_letter_code
_entity_poly.pdbx_strand_id
1 'polypeptide(L)'
;MKITVLSCLSGTNNRYVSKQCSSGSVGNIDFMCQKFTCEGGRSPFVLRTCANSKVGCLAGPAICKISGGIGSCSRCASDNCNK
;
A
#
# COMPACT_ATOMS: atom_id res chain seq x y z
N MET A 1 13.02 -16.11 -18.41
CA MET A 1 12.88 -15.33 -17.17
C MET A 1 11.44 -15.46 -16.68
N LYS A 2 11.21 -16.07 -15.50
CA LYS A 2 9.90 -15.97 -14.84
C LYS A 2 9.81 -14.54 -14.30
N ILE A 3 8.90 -13.74 -14.86
CA ILE A 3 8.52 -12.47 -14.24
C ILE A 3 7.74 -12.87 -12.99
N THR A 4 8.36 -12.77 -11.82
CA THR A 4 7.66 -12.96 -10.55
C THR A 4 6.79 -11.73 -10.34
N VAL A 5 5.50 -11.85 -10.64
CA VAL A 5 4.54 -10.76 -10.47
C VAL A 5 4.16 -10.69 -8.99
N LEU A 6 4.63 -9.67 -8.28
CA LEU A 6 4.26 -9.42 -6.89
C LEU A 6 2.75 -9.15 -6.79
N SER A 7 2.07 -9.85 -5.88
CA SER A 7 0.69 -9.59 -5.52
C SER A 7 0.60 -8.90 -4.17
N CYS A 8 -0.19 -7.83 -4.06
CA CYS A 8 -0.41 -7.12 -2.81
C CYS A 8 -1.90 -7.00 -2.51
N LEU A 9 -2.24 -6.88 -1.23
CA LEU A 9 -3.57 -6.45 -0.86
C LEU A 9 -3.76 -5.00 -1.30
N SER A 10 -4.91 -4.71 -1.90
CA SER A 10 -5.27 -3.39 -2.41
C SER A 10 -6.69 -3.05 -1.96
N GLY A 11 -6.83 -1.91 -1.29
CA GLY A 11 -8.12 -1.41 -0.81
C GLY A 11 -8.04 -0.78 0.58
N THR A 12 -9.21 -0.50 1.16
CA THR A 12 -9.34 0.31 2.38
C THR A 12 -10.06 -0.48 3.47
N ASN A 13 -9.58 -0.38 4.71
CA ASN A 13 -10.15 -1.03 5.90
C ASN A 13 -10.31 -2.54 5.69
N ASN A 14 -11.57 -3.02 5.67
CA ASN A 14 -11.94 -4.41 5.45
C ASN A 14 -12.37 -4.68 3.99
N ARG A 15 -12.33 -3.66 3.12
CA ARG A 15 -12.65 -3.75 1.69
C ARG A 15 -11.35 -3.77 0.88
N TYR A 16 -10.61 -4.86 0.99
CA TYR A 16 -9.38 -5.08 0.24
C TYR A 16 -9.42 -6.42 -0.49
N VAL A 17 -8.70 -6.49 -1.61
CA VAL A 17 -8.56 -7.69 -2.43
C VAL A 17 -7.09 -7.88 -2.80
N SER A 18 -6.67 -9.12 -3.03
CA SER A 18 -5.34 -9.37 -3.60
C SER A 18 -5.35 -8.94 -5.07
N LYS A 19 -4.39 -8.10 -5.46
CA LYS A 19 -4.17 -7.68 -6.84
C LYS A 19 -2.70 -7.86 -7.19
N GLN A 20 -2.46 -8.34 -8.41
CA GLN A 20 -1.13 -8.28 -8.99
C GLN A 20 -0.73 -6.81 -9.20
N CYS A 21 0.49 -6.47 -8.80
CA CYS A 21 1.08 -5.19 -9.13
C CYS A 21 1.41 -5.20 -10.63
N SER A 22 0.49 -4.69 -11.46
CA SER A 22 0.56 -4.78 -12.92
C SER A 22 1.85 -4.18 -13.49
N SER A 23 2.60 -4.99 -14.25
CA SER A 23 3.67 -4.55 -15.15
C SER A 23 3.05 -4.15 -16.51
N GLY A 24 2.40 -2.98 -16.57
CA GLY A 24 1.87 -2.43 -17.83
C GLY A 24 2.89 -1.64 -18.65
N SER A 25 4.09 -1.41 -18.13
CA SER A 25 5.09 -0.55 -18.74
C SER A 25 6.45 -1.22 -18.80
N VAL A 26 7.05 -1.17 -19.99
CA VAL A 26 8.45 -1.44 -20.30
C VAL A 26 9.35 -0.72 -19.27
N GLY A 27 9.89 -1.49 -18.33
CA GLY A 27 10.81 -0.99 -17.30
C GLY A 27 10.76 -1.86 -16.05
N ASN A 28 11.93 -2.25 -15.54
CA ASN A 28 12.08 -2.94 -14.26
C ASN A 28 11.62 -2.03 -13.11
N ILE A 29 10.31 -1.91 -12.91
CA ILE A 29 9.75 -1.15 -11.80
C ILE A 29 9.64 -2.14 -10.63
N ASP A 30 10.55 -2.03 -9.66
CA ASP A 30 10.45 -2.74 -8.40
C ASP A 30 9.19 -2.27 -7.65
N PHE A 31 8.18 -3.12 -7.62
CA PHE A 31 6.98 -2.90 -6.81
C PHE A 31 7.15 -3.49 -5.41
N MET A 32 6.50 -2.89 -4.43
CA MET A 32 6.37 -3.41 -3.09
C MET A 32 4.97 -3.17 -2.53
N CYS A 33 4.57 -4.02 -1.60
CA CYS A 33 3.30 -3.88 -0.92
C CYS A 33 3.43 -2.83 0.17
N GLN A 34 2.45 -1.96 0.26
CA GLN A 34 2.35 -0.93 1.28
C GLN A 34 1.07 -1.10 2.09
N LYS A 35 1.18 -0.87 3.40
CA LYS A 35 0.06 -0.71 4.33
C LYS A 35 0.25 0.60 5.07
N PHE A 36 -0.71 1.49 4.95
CA PHE A 36 -0.81 2.70 5.74
C PHE A 36 -1.92 2.52 6.77
N THR A 37 -1.63 2.79 8.03
CA THR A 37 -2.61 2.77 9.13
C THR A 37 -2.73 4.18 9.68
N CYS A 38 -3.93 4.73 9.67
CA CYS A 38 -4.30 5.93 10.40
C CYS A 38 -5.03 5.55 11.68
N GLU A 39 -4.41 5.82 12.82
CA GLU A 39 -4.99 5.59 14.14
C GLU A 39 -5.44 6.89 14.78
N GLY A 40 -6.55 6.84 15.52
CA GLY A 40 -7.15 8.02 16.12
C GLY A 40 -7.74 9.01 15.10
N GLY A 41 -7.99 10.23 15.57
CA GLY A 41 -8.66 11.27 14.78
C GLY A 41 -10.14 10.98 14.53
N ARG A 42 -10.76 11.83 13.71
CA ARG A 42 -12.20 11.76 13.37
C ARG A 42 -12.55 10.58 12.45
N SER A 43 -11.57 10.04 11.74
CA SER A 43 -11.76 9.00 10.73
C SER A 43 -10.52 8.10 10.64
N PRO A 44 -10.41 7.06 11.51
CA PRO A 44 -9.37 6.06 11.40
C PRO A 44 -9.58 5.19 10.16
N PHE A 45 -8.49 4.81 9.49
CA PHE A 45 -8.55 3.95 8.30
C PHE A 45 -7.23 3.21 8.06
N VAL A 46 -7.31 2.11 7.31
CA VAL A 46 -6.16 1.37 6.81
C VAL A 46 -6.21 1.38 5.29
N LEU A 47 -5.12 1.72 4.63
CA LEU A 47 -5.00 1.67 3.17
C LEU A 47 -3.92 0.67 2.77
N ARG A 48 -4.23 -0.21 1.83
CA ARG A 48 -3.30 -1.19 1.27
C ARG A 48 -3.16 -0.94 -0.22
N THR A 49 -1.93 -0.96 -0.73
CA THR A 49 -1.68 -0.74 -2.17
C THR A 49 -0.37 -1.38 -2.62
N CYS A 50 -0.29 -1.66 -3.92
CA CYS A 50 0.99 -1.76 -4.63
C CYS A 50 1.56 -0.35 -4.82
N ALA A 51 2.87 -0.18 -4.63
CA ALA A 51 3.55 1.05 -4.97
C ALA A 51 4.97 0.77 -5.45
N ASN A 52 5.56 1.73 -6.15
CA ASN A 52 6.97 1.71 -6.52
C ASN A 52 7.84 1.72 -5.25
N SER A 53 8.90 0.92 -5.23
CA SER A 53 9.85 0.80 -4.13
C SER A 53 10.48 2.12 -3.68
N LYS A 54 10.62 3.05 -4.61
CA LYS A 54 11.21 4.38 -4.39
C LYS A 54 10.23 5.37 -3.77
N VAL A 55 8.94 5.03 -3.67
CA VAL A 55 7.88 5.92 -3.22
C VAL A 55 7.32 5.45 -1.89
N GLY A 56 7.11 6.36 -0.93
CA GLY A 56 6.48 6.06 0.36
C GLY A 56 4.96 5.91 0.29
N CYS A 57 4.30 5.75 1.45
CA CYS A 57 2.84 5.72 1.50
C CYS A 57 2.26 7.08 1.06
N LEU A 58 1.84 7.18 -0.20
CA LEU A 58 1.35 8.43 -0.80
C LEU A 58 -0.05 8.82 -0.33
N ALA A 59 -0.96 7.85 -0.25
CA ALA A 59 -2.39 8.12 -0.24
C ALA A 59 -3.00 8.32 1.17
N GLY A 60 -2.21 8.19 2.24
CA GLY A 60 -2.69 8.16 3.62
C GLY A 60 -2.33 9.35 4.52
N PRO A 61 -1.05 9.82 4.54
CA PRO A 61 -0.57 10.73 5.58
C PRO A 61 -1.33 12.06 5.68
N ALA A 62 -1.65 12.69 4.55
CA ALA A 62 -2.30 14.00 4.54
C ALA A 62 -3.71 13.94 5.14
N ILE A 63 -4.53 12.97 4.70
CA ILE A 63 -5.90 12.78 5.20
C ILE A 63 -5.87 12.40 6.69
N CYS A 64 -4.96 11.51 7.08
CA CYS A 64 -4.81 11.12 8.48
C CYS A 64 -4.48 12.31 9.39
N LYS A 65 -3.54 13.16 8.97
CA LYS A 65 -3.15 14.36 9.71
C LYS A 65 -4.29 15.37 9.82
N ILE A 66 -5.04 15.60 8.74
CA ILE A 66 -6.21 16.52 8.74
C ILE A 66 -7.31 16.02 9.69
N SER A 67 -7.48 14.70 9.79
CA SER A 67 -8.40 14.05 10.73
C SER A 67 -7.95 14.15 12.20
N GLY A 68 -6.71 14.60 12.47
CA GLY A 68 -6.11 14.59 13.80
C GLY A 68 -5.63 13.20 14.24
N GLY A 69 -5.43 12.28 13.28
CA GLY A 69 -4.89 10.95 13.53
C GLY A 69 -3.37 10.88 13.37
N ILE A 70 -2.82 9.75 13.78
CA ILE A 70 -1.39 9.41 13.66
C ILE A 70 -1.26 8.32 12.59
N GLY A 71 -0.48 8.62 11.55
CA GLY A 71 -0.26 7.73 10.43
C GLY A 71 1.02 6.90 10.60
N SER A 72 0.93 5.59 10.39
CA SER A 72 2.07 4.69 10.25
C SER A 72 2.07 4.01 8.88
N CYS A 73 3.26 3.72 8.34
CA CYS A 73 3.44 3.12 7.03
C CYS A 73 4.37 1.92 7.14
N SER A 74 3.91 0.77 6.66
CA SER A 74 4.68 -0.47 6.56
C SER A 74 4.85 -0.87 5.10
N ARG A 75 6.03 -1.37 4.74
CA ARG A 75 6.38 -1.81 3.39
C ARG A 75 6.99 -3.19 3.43
N CYS A 76 6.72 -4.01 2.43
CA CYS A 76 7.25 -5.36 2.34
C CYS A 76 7.23 -5.87 0.88
N ALA A 77 8.12 -6.82 0.57
CA ALA A 77 8.41 -7.26 -0.80
C ALA A 77 7.93 -8.70 -1.11
N SER A 78 7.03 -9.24 -0.27
CA SER A 78 6.49 -10.60 -0.41
C SER A 78 5.01 -10.58 -0.77
N ASP A 79 4.49 -11.65 -1.37
CA ASP A 79 3.09 -11.72 -1.76
C ASP A 79 2.15 -11.51 -0.57
N ASN A 80 1.22 -10.57 -0.73
CA ASN A 80 0.17 -10.21 0.23
C ASN A 80 0.70 -9.97 1.66
N CYS A 81 1.93 -9.49 1.79
CA CYS A 81 2.57 -9.26 3.09
C CYS A 81 2.00 -8.06 3.85
N ASN A 82 1.25 -7.19 3.18
CA ASN A 82 0.66 -5.97 3.73
C ASN A 82 -0.69 -6.20 4.42
N LYS A 83 -0.83 -7.31 5.16
CA LYS A 83 -2.03 -7.64 5.96
C LYS A 83 -2.29 -6.60 7.03
#